data_AF-A0AAX2J1C8-F1
#
_entry.id   AF-A0AAX2J1C8-F1
#
_cell.length_a   1.000
_cell.length_b   1.000
_cell.length_c   1.000
_cell.angle_alpha   90.00
_cell.angle_beta   90.00
_cell.angle_gamma   90.00
#
_symmetry.space_group_name_H-M   'P 1'
#
loop_
_entity.id
_entity.type
_entity.pdbx_description
1 polymer ?
#
loop_
_entity_poly.entity_id
_entity_poly.type
_entity_poly.pdbx_seq_one_letter_code
_entity_poly.pdbx_strand_id
1 'polypeptide(L)'
;MRFIIIFIYSLLLNPVFAEVIHYQTDTFAKIAAQYKELGADPKTTLMVFDLDDTLITMTQPLGSVGWWDWQHELQKQGVDSDKLFTKDYQQLVRIQNILFQLVKMEVTDEYVLPFLKDAANQGTTLMGLTARGKEHLSATLMQLKDNQFTIDDKLLFRKKGLKLNNNKTSVAGNFHCPQFSREVVYQQGIMFLDGEDKGEALLCILANTKQDIKTILFVDDAKRNIVSMDKAFANRDEFLVLNVFYTKENARELEIQTNPHLQAQVFEQWNFIKENLNNVIIQSNF
;
A
#
# COMPACT_ATOMS: atom_id res chain seq x y z
N MET A 1 -13.74 -12.96 69.05
CA MET A 1 -13.69 -11.75 68.21
C MET A 1 -12.36 -11.78 67.48
N ARG A 2 -12.31 -12.12 66.18
CA ARG A 2 -12.59 -11.26 65.00
C ARG A 2 -11.60 -10.09 64.93
N PHE A 3 -10.80 -9.83 63.90
CA PHE A 3 -10.64 -10.36 62.54
C PHE A 3 -9.20 -10.03 62.09
N ILE A 4 -8.51 -10.92 61.38
CA ILE A 4 -7.27 -10.61 60.65
C ILE A 4 -7.70 -10.04 59.29
N ILE A 5 -7.32 -8.81 58.99
CA ILE A 5 -7.53 -8.18 57.68
C ILE A 5 -6.30 -8.51 56.83
N ILE A 6 -6.48 -9.40 55.86
CA ILE A 6 -5.49 -9.67 54.81
C ILE A 6 -5.78 -8.69 53.67
N PHE A 7 -4.85 -7.76 53.43
CA PHE A 7 -4.89 -6.83 52.30
C PHE A 7 -4.44 -7.60 51.04
N ILE A 8 -5.40 -8.16 50.29
CA ILE A 8 -5.13 -8.73 48.97
C ILE A 8 -4.98 -7.56 48.00
N TYR A 9 -3.74 -7.24 47.63
CA TYR A 9 -3.44 -6.44 46.44
C TYR A 9 -3.91 -7.24 45.23
N SER A 10 -5.12 -6.98 44.74
CA SER A 10 -5.51 -7.46 43.42
C SER A 10 -4.69 -6.67 42.40
N LEU A 11 -3.69 -7.33 41.81
CA LEU A 11 -3.15 -6.96 40.51
C LEU A 11 -4.32 -6.95 39.52
N LEU A 12 -4.93 -5.79 39.34
CA LEU A 12 -5.75 -5.51 38.18
C LEU A 12 -4.79 -5.54 37.00
N LEU A 13 -4.68 -6.70 36.35
CA LEU A 13 -4.24 -6.79 34.97
C LEU A 13 -5.19 -5.87 34.21
N ASN A 14 -4.74 -4.68 33.83
CA ASN A 14 -5.44 -3.88 32.84
C ASN A 14 -5.56 -4.79 31.62
N PRO A 15 -6.77 -5.17 31.18
CA PRO A 15 -6.88 -5.72 29.85
C PRO A 15 -6.32 -4.65 28.92
N VAL A 16 -5.35 -5.03 28.09
CA VAL A 16 -4.96 -4.22 26.95
C VAL A 16 -6.23 -4.13 26.11
N PHE A 17 -6.98 -3.05 26.28
CA PHE A 17 -8.07 -2.68 25.38
C PHE A 17 -7.42 -2.47 24.01
N ALA A 18 -8.04 -2.93 22.93
CA ALA A 18 -7.50 -2.62 21.62
C ALA A 18 -7.39 -1.12 21.45
N GLU A 19 -6.31 -0.74 20.81
CA GLU A 19 -5.98 0.64 20.57
C GLU A 19 -5.51 0.72 19.13
N VAL A 20 -6.20 1.54 18.34
CA VAL A 20 -5.64 2.06 17.11
C VAL A 20 -4.75 3.23 17.51
N ILE A 21 -3.44 3.00 17.48
CA ILE A 21 -2.43 4.01 17.76
C ILE A 21 -2.14 4.72 16.44
N HIS A 22 -2.45 6.01 16.38
CA HIS A 22 -2.14 6.83 15.22
C HIS A 22 -0.72 7.38 15.31
N TYR A 23 0.02 7.26 14.22
CA TYR A 23 1.35 7.83 14.12
C TYR A 23 1.53 8.51 12.77
N GLN A 24 2.21 9.65 12.72
CA GLN A 24 2.51 10.35 11.48
C GLN A 24 4.00 10.61 11.40
N THR A 25 4.58 10.31 10.23
CA THR A 25 6.02 10.49 10.02
C THR A 25 6.35 10.53 8.53
N ASP A 26 7.50 11.09 8.19
CA ASP A 26 8.07 11.16 6.86
C ASP A 26 9.24 10.19 6.64
N THR A 27 9.58 9.35 7.63
CA THR A 27 10.70 8.40 7.53
C THR A 27 10.40 7.03 8.10
N PHE A 28 10.96 5.99 7.46
CA PHE A 28 10.92 4.60 7.91
C PHE A 28 11.80 4.35 9.14
N ALA A 29 12.85 5.16 9.37
CA ALA A 29 13.63 5.09 10.60
C ALA A 29 12.77 5.36 11.84
N LYS A 30 11.88 6.37 11.76
CA LYS A 30 10.94 6.70 12.84
C LYS A 30 9.86 5.62 12.99
N ILE A 31 9.37 5.03 11.88
CA ILE A 31 8.45 3.88 11.93
C ILE A 31 9.10 2.69 12.65
N ALA A 32 10.34 2.36 12.32
CA ALA A 32 11.07 1.28 12.94
C ALA A 32 11.28 1.51 14.45
N ALA A 33 11.59 2.76 14.85
CA ALA A 33 11.68 3.15 16.26
C ALA A 33 10.32 3.00 16.97
N GLN A 34 9.24 3.50 16.39
CA GLN A 34 7.90 3.40 16.95
C GLN A 34 7.43 1.94 17.09
N TYR A 35 7.69 1.10 16.08
CA TYR A 35 7.38 -0.33 16.14
C TYR A 35 8.17 -1.04 17.25
N LYS A 36 9.45 -0.66 17.45
CA LYS A 36 10.27 -1.20 18.53
C LYS A 36 9.75 -0.78 19.91
N GLU A 37 9.34 0.48 20.06
CA GLU A 37 8.75 0.99 21.31
C GLU A 37 7.42 0.31 21.66
N LEU A 38 6.63 -0.06 20.64
CA LEU A 38 5.41 -0.85 20.84
C LEU A 38 5.66 -2.20 21.53
N GLY A 39 6.87 -2.77 21.37
CA GLY A 39 7.26 -4.02 22.02
C GLY A 39 6.46 -5.24 21.58
N ALA A 40 5.81 -5.19 20.41
CA ALA A 40 5.00 -6.27 19.87
C ALA A 40 5.85 -7.51 19.51
N ASP A 41 5.29 -8.71 19.71
CA ASP A 41 5.94 -9.97 19.31
C ASP A 41 5.92 -10.11 17.78
N PRO A 42 7.09 -10.08 17.10
CA PRO A 42 7.18 -10.21 15.65
C PRO A 42 6.42 -11.41 15.09
N LYS A 43 6.37 -12.54 15.81
CA LYS A 43 5.71 -13.77 15.30
C LYS A 43 4.19 -13.66 15.22
N THR A 44 3.61 -12.70 15.93
CA THR A 44 2.17 -12.40 15.91
C THR A 44 1.86 -11.04 15.28
N THR A 45 2.88 -10.42 14.67
CA THR A 45 2.74 -9.15 13.95
C THR A 45 2.52 -9.40 12.46
N LEU A 46 1.50 -8.73 11.91
CA LEU A 46 1.34 -8.48 10.49
C LEU A 46 1.76 -7.04 10.18
N MET A 47 2.74 -6.85 9.30
CA MET A 47 3.04 -5.54 8.74
C MET A 47 2.43 -5.43 7.33
N VAL A 48 1.59 -4.42 7.15
CA VAL A 48 0.83 -4.15 5.92
C VAL A 48 1.29 -2.81 5.38
N PHE A 49 1.72 -2.79 4.13
CA PHE A 49 2.24 -1.58 3.49
C PHE A 49 1.48 -1.29 2.21
N ASP A 50 1.12 -0.03 1.99
CA ASP A 50 0.95 0.44 0.62
C ASP A 50 2.26 0.34 -0.18
N LEU A 51 2.16 0.41 -1.51
CA LEU A 51 3.31 0.36 -2.38
C LEU A 51 3.71 1.74 -2.90
N ASP A 52 2.78 2.47 -3.52
CA ASP A 52 3.07 3.70 -4.27
C ASP A 52 3.25 4.87 -3.31
N ASP A 53 4.35 5.62 -3.42
CA ASP A 53 4.69 6.74 -2.52
C ASP A 53 4.84 6.35 -1.02
N THR A 54 4.60 5.08 -0.68
CA THR A 54 4.90 4.46 0.60
C THR A 54 6.20 3.64 0.59
N LEU A 55 6.30 2.58 -0.22
CA LEU A 55 7.51 1.73 -0.31
C LEU A 55 8.39 2.09 -1.51
N ILE A 56 7.77 2.44 -2.62
CA ILE A 56 8.42 2.81 -3.87
C ILE A 56 7.72 4.02 -4.49
N THR A 57 8.47 4.94 -5.09
CA THR A 57 7.93 6.13 -5.77
C THR A 57 8.47 6.24 -7.20
N MET A 58 7.73 6.91 -8.07
CA MET A 58 8.19 7.21 -9.43
C MET A 58 9.32 8.24 -9.41
N THR A 59 10.33 8.05 -10.25
CA THR A 59 11.45 9.01 -10.36
C THR A 59 11.09 10.29 -11.12
N GLN A 60 9.88 10.37 -11.70
CA GLN A 60 9.39 11.52 -12.43
C GLN A 60 7.89 11.76 -12.22
N PRO A 61 7.38 12.98 -12.48
CA PRO A 61 5.97 13.32 -12.31
C PRO A 61 5.00 12.51 -13.19
N LEU A 62 5.31 12.32 -14.47
CA LEU A 62 4.44 11.57 -15.38
C LEU A 62 4.35 10.11 -14.94
N GLY A 63 3.13 9.65 -14.62
CA GLY A 63 2.88 8.30 -14.12
C GLY A 63 2.91 8.14 -12.60
N SER A 64 3.30 9.18 -11.86
CA SER A 64 3.25 9.21 -10.38
C SER A 64 1.82 9.23 -9.83
N VAL A 65 1.68 9.05 -8.51
CA VAL A 65 0.40 9.18 -7.80
C VAL A 65 -0.19 10.59 -8.02
N GLY A 66 0.62 11.64 -7.86
CA GLY A 66 0.17 13.01 -8.10
C GLY A 66 -0.35 13.26 -9.53
N TRP A 67 0.26 12.62 -10.54
CA TRP A 67 -0.26 12.68 -11.92
C TRP A 67 -1.58 11.92 -12.06
N TRP A 68 -1.68 10.72 -11.48
CA TRP A 68 -2.89 9.91 -11.53
C TRP A 68 -4.06 10.64 -10.89
N ASP A 69 -3.87 11.18 -9.68
CA ASP A 69 -4.92 11.88 -8.95
C ASP A 69 -5.34 13.16 -9.68
N TRP A 70 -4.39 13.91 -10.24
CA TRP A 70 -4.71 15.05 -11.10
C TRP A 70 -5.59 14.65 -12.30
N GLN A 71 -5.19 13.63 -13.07
CA GLN A 71 -5.94 13.21 -14.26
C GLN A 71 -7.31 12.60 -13.91
N HIS A 72 -7.38 11.82 -12.84
CA HIS A 72 -8.62 11.21 -12.37
C HIS A 72 -9.62 12.26 -11.85
N GLU A 73 -9.15 13.27 -11.12
CA GLU A 73 -10.01 14.38 -10.68
C GLU A 73 -10.49 15.25 -11.85
N LEU A 74 -9.63 15.53 -12.84
CA LEU A 74 -10.07 16.19 -14.08
C LEU A 74 -11.17 15.40 -14.81
N GLN A 75 -11.07 14.06 -14.87
CA GLN A 75 -12.09 13.21 -15.48
C GLN A 75 -13.43 13.29 -14.74
N LYS A 76 -13.41 13.33 -13.40
CA LYS A 76 -14.63 13.43 -12.58
C LYS A 76 -15.30 14.79 -12.69
N GLN A 77 -14.50 15.86 -12.66
CA GLN A 77 -15.03 17.23 -12.64
C GLN A 77 -15.45 17.71 -14.04
N GLY A 78 -14.83 17.17 -15.10
CA GLY A 78 -15.10 17.57 -16.48
C GLY A 78 -14.61 18.98 -16.84
N VAL A 79 -13.77 19.58 -16.00
CA VAL A 79 -13.16 20.91 -16.19
C VAL A 79 -11.80 20.73 -16.89
N ASP A 80 -11.34 21.74 -17.63
CA ASP A 80 -10.04 21.73 -18.32
C ASP A 80 -9.81 20.48 -19.20
N SER A 81 -10.82 20.09 -19.99
CA SER A 81 -10.76 18.87 -20.81
C SER A 81 -9.58 18.82 -21.79
N ASP A 82 -8.99 19.97 -22.11
CA ASP A 82 -7.81 20.08 -22.98
C ASP A 82 -6.53 19.57 -22.32
N LYS A 83 -6.53 19.43 -20.98
CA LYS A 83 -5.43 18.86 -20.19
C LYS A 83 -5.62 17.37 -19.88
N LEU A 84 -6.75 16.79 -20.28
CA LEU A 84 -7.01 15.36 -20.12
C LEU A 84 -6.22 14.56 -21.14
N PHE A 85 -5.53 13.54 -20.65
CA PHE A 85 -4.83 12.59 -21.50
C PHE A 85 -5.82 11.71 -22.26
N THR A 86 -6.95 11.41 -21.62
CA THR A 86 -8.09 10.69 -22.18
C THR A 86 -9.33 10.95 -21.33
N LYS A 87 -10.52 10.85 -21.94
CA LYS A 87 -11.81 10.92 -21.25
C LYS A 87 -12.30 9.56 -20.76
N ASP A 88 -11.63 8.48 -21.18
CA ASP A 88 -12.00 7.11 -20.86
C ASP A 88 -11.16 6.61 -19.68
N TYR A 89 -11.81 6.21 -18.58
CA TYR A 89 -11.15 5.71 -17.38
C TYR A 89 -10.29 4.47 -17.66
N GLN A 90 -10.79 3.53 -18.47
CA GLN A 90 -10.05 2.31 -18.82
C GLN A 90 -8.83 2.61 -19.70
N GLN A 91 -8.91 3.64 -20.55
CA GLN A 91 -7.73 4.13 -21.25
C GLN A 91 -6.73 4.78 -20.30
N LEU A 92 -7.17 5.53 -19.29
CA LEU A 92 -6.27 6.13 -18.29
C LEU A 92 -5.52 5.04 -17.51
N VAL A 93 -6.22 3.97 -17.08
CA VAL A 93 -5.62 2.78 -16.47
C VAL A 93 -4.57 2.14 -17.40
N ARG A 94 -4.85 2.01 -18.70
CA ARG A 94 -3.88 1.47 -19.67
C ARG A 94 -2.65 2.38 -19.82
N ILE A 95 -2.83 3.70 -19.86
CA ILE A 95 -1.74 4.67 -19.90
C ILE A 95 -0.86 4.51 -18.67
N GLN A 96 -1.48 4.47 -17.47
CA GLN A 96 -0.73 4.26 -16.23
C GLN A 96 0.04 2.93 -16.25
N ASN A 97 -0.56 1.85 -16.77
CA ASN A 97 0.13 0.57 -16.86
C ASN A 97 1.34 0.58 -17.81
N ILE A 98 1.25 1.33 -18.92
CA ILE A 98 2.41 1.57 -19.80
C ILE A 98 3.48 2.36 -19.06
N LEU A 99 3.10 3.44 -18.38
CA LEU A 99 4.03 4.26 -17.62
C LEU A 99 4.73 3.47 -16.50
N PHE A 100 4.01 2.58 -15.79
CA PHE A 100 4.61 1.68 -14.81
C PHE A 100 5.65 0.72 -15.41
N GLN A 101 5.55 0.38 -16.69
CA GLN A 101 6.54 -0.48 -17.37
C GLN A 101 7.74 0.31 -17.90
N LEU A 102 7.56 1.60 -18.20
CA LEU A 102 8.59 2.44 -18.83
C LEU A 102 9.37 3.29 -17.83
N VAL A 103 8.69 3.77 -16.79
CA VAL A 103 9.23 4.69 -15.80
C VAL A 103 9.78 3.89 -14.62
N LYS A 104 11.02 4.21 -14.25
CA LYS A 104 11.66 3.58 -13.10
C LYS A 104 10.99 4.06 -11.81
N MET A 105 10.81 3.12 -10.90
CA MET A 105 10.55 3.44 -9.50
C MET A 105 11.82 3.30 -8.69
N GLU A 106 11.91 4.05 -7.61
CA GLU A 106 12.94 3.92 -6.59
C GLU A 106 12.31 3.70 -5.22
N VAL A 107 13.10 3.17 -4.27
CA VAL A 107 12.68 3.04 -2.89
C VAL A 107 12.47 4.43 -2.28
N THR A 108 11.34 4.66 -1.62
CA THR A 108 10.96 5.98 -1.07
C THR A 108 11.93 6.47 0.00
N ASP A 109 12.44 5.57 0.83
CA ASP A 109 13.35 5.86 1.93
C ASP A 109 14.39 4.72 2.07
N GLU A 110 15.66 5.09 2.28
CA GLU A 110 16.77 4.15 2.47
C GLU A 110 16.54 3.14 3.60
N TYR A 111 15.70 3.49 4.58
CA TYR A 111 15.36 2.62 5.71
C TYR A 111 14.26 1.58 5.42
N VAL A 112 13.56 1.66 4.29
CA VAL A 112 12.48 0.72 3.92
C VAL A 112 12.98 -0.73 3.88
N LEU A 113 13.97 -1.00 3.03
CA LEU A 113 14.46 -2.37 2.83
C LEU A 113 15.12 -2.95 4.10
N PRO A 114 16.00 -2.22 4.81
CA PRO A 114 16.52 -2.67 6.09
C PRO A 114 15.40 -3.03 7.07
N PHE A 115 14.41 -2.15 7.27
CA PHE A 115 13.32 -2.38 8.21
C PHE A 115 12.50 -3.63 7.88
N LEU A 116 12.03 -3.76 6.64
CA LEU A 116 11.21 -4.90 6.21
C LEU A 116 11.99 -6.22 6.30
N LYS A 117 13.27 -6.25 5.90
CA LYS A 117 14.10 -7.46 5.96
C LYS A 117 14.38 -7.87 7.39
N ASP A 118 14.68 -6.92 8.27
CA ASP A 118 14.93 -7.20 9.69
C ASP A 118 13.67 -7.73 10.38
N ALA A 119 12.53 -7.08 10.16
CA ALA A 119 11.23 -7.53 10.69
C ALA A 119 10.90 -8.97 10.21
N ALA A 120 11.10 -9.25 8.91
CA ALA A 120 10.86 -10.56 8.33
C ALA A 120 11.83 -11.64 8.83
N ASN A 121 13.06 -11.27 9.20
CA ASN A 121 14.04 -12.17 9.81
C ASN A 121 13.65 -12.52 11.25
N GLN A 122 13.02 -11.59 11.97
CA GLN A 122 12.50 -11.80 13.32
C GLN A 122 11.19 -12.62 13.36
N GLY A 123 10.57 -12.88 12.21
CA GLY A 123 9.37 -13.73 12.08
C GLY A 123 8.08 -12.98 11.77
N THR A 124 8.16 -11.66 11.57
CA THR A 124 7.04 -10.82 11.14
C THR A 124 6.46 -11.30 9.82
N THR A 125 5.13 -11.37 9.75
CA THR A 125 4.40 -11.59 8.50
C THR A 125 4.26 -10.27 7.75
N LEU A 126 4.51 -10.27 6.44
CA LEU A 126 4.41 -9.07 5.60
C LEU A 126 3.18 -9.14 4.68
N MET A 127 2.70 -8.00 4.24
CA MET A 127 1.67 -7.93 3.20
C MET A 127 1.79 -6.60 2.45
N GLY A 128 1.67 -6.66 1.12
CA GLY A 128 1.42 -5.47 0.31
C GLY A 128 -0.08 -5.24 0.12
N LEU A 129 -0.55 -4.01 0.21
CA LEU A 129 -1.95 -3.64 0.05
C LEU A 129 -2.06 -2.37 -0.79
N THR A 130 -2.30 -2.53 -2.09
CA THR A 130 -2.21 -1.43 -3.07
C THR A 130 -3.58 -1.11 -3.67
N ALA A 131 -3.79 0.18 -3.94
CA ALA A 131 -4.95 0.64 -4.72
C ALA A 131 -4.88 0.23 -6.20
N ARG A 132 -3.71 -0.20 -6.70
CA ARG A 132 -3.56 -0.71 -8.07
C ARG A 132 -4.51 -1.89 -8.33
N GLY A 133 -5.10 -1.93 -9.52
CA GLY A 133 -5.89 -3.07 -10.03
C GLY A 133 -5.02 -4.21 -10.59
N LYS A 134 -5.68 -5.30 -10.98
CA LYS A 134 -5.03 -6.51 -11.54
C LYS A 134 -4.23 -6.22 -12.82
N GLU A 135 -4.60 -5.16 -13.55
CA GLU A 135 -4.00 -4.69 -14.79
C GLU A 135 -2.52 -4.30 -14.58
N HIS A 136 -2.18 -3.85 -13.38
CA HIS A 136 -0.85 -3.41 -13.00
C HIS A 136 -0.01 -4.51 -12.33
N LEU A 137 -0.54 -5.73 -12.19
CA LEU A 137 0.10 -6.78 -11.42
C LEU A 137 1.52 -7.07 -11.92
N SER A 138 1.70 -7.33 -13.21
CA SER A 138 3.00 -7.65 -13.79
C SER A 138 4.03 -6.52 -13.59
N ALA A 139 3.61 -5.27 -13.84
CA ALA A 139 4.48 -4.10 -13.67
C ALA A 139 4.88 -3.91 -12.20
N THR A 140 3.93 -4.10 -11.28
CA THR A 140 4.17 -4.01 -9.83
C THR A 140 5.20 -5.05 -9.36
N LEU A 141 5.05 -6.32 -9.77
CA LEU A 141 5.99 -7.37 -9.39
C LEU A 141 7.39 -7.13 -9.98
N MET A 142 7.47 -6.58 -11.20
CA MET A 142 8.73 -6.19 -11.83
C MET A 142 9.40 -5.05 -11.04
N GLN A 143 8.67 -3.97 -10.74
CA GLN A 143 9.20 -2.81 -10.00
C GLN A 143 9.70 -3.19 -8.60
N LEU A 144 8.98 -4.06 -7.88
CA LEU A 144 9.43 -4.57 -6.58
C LEU A 144 10.72 -5.40 -6.71
N LYS A 145 10.83 -6.21 -7.76
CA LYS A 145 12.04 -6.99 -8.03
C LYS A 145 13.23 -6.06 -8.35
N ASP A 146 13.02 -5.07 -9.22
CA ASP A 146 14.04 -4.11 -9.64
C ASP A 146 14.52 -3.25 -8.45
N ASN A 147 13.64 -2.98 -7.49
CA ASN A 147 13.94 -2.30 -6.24
C ASN A 147 14.32 -3.24 -5.08
N GLN A 148 14.77 -4.46 -5.39
CA GLN A 148 15.39 -5.37 -4.41
C GLN A 148 14.49 -5.80 -3.23
N PHE A 149 13.17 -5.80 -3.41
CA PHE A 149 12.21 -6.43 -2.49
C PHE A 149 12.21 -7.95 -2.67
N THR A 150 13.39 -8.56 -2.53
CA THR A 150 13.63 -9.99 -2.73
C THR A 150 14.43 -10.61 -1.58
N ILE A 151 14.25 -11.92 -1.40
CA ILE A 151 15.03 -12.81 -0.53
C ILE A 151 15.09 -14.19 -1.20
N ASP A 152 16.28 -14.79 -1.28
CA ASP A 152 16.53 -16.06 -2.00
C ASP A 152 15.95 -16.05 -3.45
N ASP A 153 16.17 -14.97 -4.21
CA ASP A 153 15.64 -14.75 -5.57
C ASP A 153 14.11 -14.78 -5.71
N LYS A 154 13.38 -14.71 -4.60
CA LYS A 154 11.91 -14.62 -4.57
C LYS A 154 11.49 -13.28 -4.00
N LEU A 155 10.33 -12.77 -4.44
CA LEU A 155 9.75 -11.57 -3.83
C LEU A 155 9.59 -11.73 -2.32
N LEU A 156 9.92 -10.68 -1.57
CA LEU A 156 9.89 -10.65 -0.12
C LEU A 156 8.48 -10.98 0.40
N PHE A 157 7.45 -10.32 -0.15
CA PHE A 157 6.04 -10.58 0.15
C PHE A 157 5.61 -12.01 -0.21
N ARG A 158 6.20 -12.65 -1.22
CA ARG A 158 5.89 -14.06 -1.51
C ARG A 158 6.46 -15.00 -0.46
N LYS A 159 7.68 -14.74 0.00
CA LYS A 159 8.39 -15.64 0.93
C LYS A 159 7.92 -15.47 2.37
N LYS A 160 7.65 -14.23 2.77
CA LYS A 160 7.36 -13.80 4.15
C LYS A 160 5.93 -13.26 4.29
N GLY A 161 5.11 -13.47 3.27
CA GLY A 161 3.76 -12.93 3.18
C GLY A 161 2.74 -13.61 4.06
N LEU A 162 1.62 -12.91 4.25
CA LEU A 162 0.40 -13.47 4.83
C LEU A 162 -0.05 -14.70 4.04
N LYS A 163 -0.20 -15.82 4.72
CA LYS A 163 -0.68 -17.07 4.15
C LYS A 163 -2.16 -17.22 4.46
N LEU A 164 -2.90 -17.62 3.44
CA LEU A 164 -4.31 -17.95 3.59
C LEU A 164 -4.50 -19.32 4.23
N ASN A 165 -5.75 -19.71 4.47
CA ASN A 165 -6.15 -21.00 5.04
C ASN A 165 -5.57 -22.22 4.31
N ASN A 166 -5.24 -22.08 3.01
CA ASN A 166 -4.61 -23.10 2.19
C ASN A 166 -3.05 -23.06 2.23
N ASN A 167 -2.48 -22.29 3.15
CA ASN A 167 -1.04 -22.08 3.34
C ASN A 167 -0.33 -21.45 2.11
N LYS A 168 -1.06 -20.72 1.27
CA LYS A 168 -0.52 -20.01 0.09
C LYS A 168 -0.59 -18.50 0.29
N THR A 169 0.35 -17.79 -0.33
CA THR A 169 0.38 -16.32 -0.45
C THR A 169 -0.23 -15.83 -1.77
N SER A 170 -0.99 -16.70 -2.46
CA SER A 170 -1.62 -16.38 -3.74
C SER A 170 -2.94 -17.15 -3.89
N VAL A 171 -3.91 -16.51 -4.52
CA VAL A 171 -5.13 -17.12 -5.06
C VAL A 171 -5.08 -17.13 -6.58
N ALA A 172 -5.58 -18.21 -7.19
CA ALA A 172 -5.76 -18.26 -8.63
C ALA A 172 -7.03 -17.49 -8.99
N GLY A 173 -6.92 -16.45 -9.81
CA GLY A 173 -8.04 -15.56 -10.14
C GLY A 173 -8.35 -14.55 -9.03
N ASN A 174 -9.61 -14.16 -8.96
CA ASN A 174 -10.08 -13.11 -8.04
C ASN A 174 -10.12 -13.61 -6.60
N PHE A 175 -9.76 -12.72 -5.68
CA PHE A 175 -10.00 -12.90 -4.26
C PHE A 175 -11.38 -12.32 -3.93
N HIS A 176 -12.27 -13.13 -3.37
CA HIS A 176 -13.66 -12.71 -3.17
C HIS A 176 -13.83 -11.99 -1.83
N CYS A 177 -14.17 -10.70 -1.88
CA CYS A 177 -14.63 -9.91 -0.76
C CYS A 177 -16.07 -9.44 -1.04
N PRO A 178 -17.09 -9.94 -0.31
CA PRO A 178 -18.49 -9.69 -0.63
C PRO A 178 -18.91 -8.22 -0.71
N GLN A 179 -18.20 -7.35 0.00
CA GLN A 179 -18.48 -5.92 0.09
C GLN A 179 -17.93 -5.11 -1.10
N PHE A 180 -17.09 -5.72 -1.95
CA PHE A 180 -16.45 -5.02 -3.06
C PHE A 180 -17.25 -5.13 -4.36
N SER A 181 -17.23 -4.04 -5.10
CA SER A 181 -17.87 -3.91 -6.40
C SER A 181 -16.91 -4.26 -7.55
N ARG A 182 -15.60 -4.12 -7.30
CA ARG A 182 -14.52 -4.39 -8.26
C ARG A 182 -13.80 -5.68 -7.94
N GLU A 183 -13.12 -6.21 -8.94
CA GLU A 183 -12.34 -7.43 -8.80
C GLU A 183 -11.03 -7.13 -8.06
N VAL A 184 -10.85 -7.77 -6.91
CA VAL A 184 -9.59 -7.73 -6.16
C VAL A 184 -8.82 -9.03 -6.37
N VAL A 185 -7.49 -8.96 -6.38
CA VAL A 185 -6.63 -10.14 -6.52
C VAL A 185 -5.61 -10.21 -5.41
N TYR A 186 -5.35 -11.42 -4.91
CA TYR A 186 -4.30 -11.68 -3.94
C TYR A 186 -3.22 -12.55 -4.55
N GLN A 187 -2.05 -11.97 -4.83
CA GLN A 187 -0.93 -12.69 -5.44
C GLN A 187 0.40 -12.32 -4.82
N GLN A 188 1.20 -13.34 -4.53
CA GLN A 188 2.58 -13.20 -4.04
C GLN A 188 2.69 -12.34 -2.78
N GLY A 189 1.71 -12.42 -1.89
CA GLY A 189 1.68 -11.65 -0.63
C GLY A 189 1.16 -10.22 -0.79
N ILE A 190 0.63 -9.87 -1.96
CA ILE A 190 0.15 -8.52 -2.28
C ILE A 190 -1.32 -8.60 -2.70
N MET A 191 -2.14 -7.74 -2.11
CA MET A 191 -3.54 -7.57 -2.49
C MET A 191 -3.69 -6.30 -3.33
N PHE A 192 -4.29 -6.47 -4.51
CA PHE A 192 -4.58 -5.42 -5.50
C PHE A 192 -6.06 -5.11 -5.44
N LEU A 193 -6.40 -3.86 -5.17
CA LEU A 193 -7.76 -3.48 -4.78
C LEU A 193 -8.57 -2.79 -5.87
N ASP A 194 -7.93 -2.32 -6.94
CA ASP A 194 -8.59 -1.48 -7.95
C ASP A 194 -9.36 -0.31 -7.32
N GLY A 195 -8.76 0.34 -6.32
CA GLY A 195 -9.32 1.46 -5.58
C GLY A 195 -10.39 1.13 -4.51
N GLU A 196 -10.66 -0.15 -4.23
CA GLU A 196 -11.54 -0.55 -3.11
C GLU A 196 -10.93 -0.18 -1.74
N ASP A 197 -11.79 -0.15 -0.71
CA ASP A 197 -11.43 0.29 0.65
C ASP A 197 -10.41 -0.64 1.33
N LYS A 198 -9.29 -0.07 1.80
CA LYS A 198 -8.17 -0.84 2.38
C LYS A 198 -8.50 -1.47 3.73
N GLY A 199 -9.23 -0.78 4.59
CA GLY A 199 -9.63 -1.28 5.90
C GLY A 199 -10.54 -2.51 5.76
N GLU A 200 -11.55 -2.41 4.90
CA GLU A 200 -12.42 -3.53 4.55
C GLU A 200 -11.64 -4.67 3.87
N ALA A 201 -10.64 -4.35 3.04
CA ALA A 201 -9.81 -5.36 2.38
C ALA A 201 -8.96 -6.14 3.39
N LEU A 202 -8.37 -5.44 4.35
CA LEU A 202 -7.57 -6.05 5.39
C LEU A 202 -8.43 -6.95 6.30
N LEU A 203 -9.62 -6.51 6.70
CA LEU A 203 -10.57 -7.37 7.42
C LEU A 203 -10.95 -8.62 6.60
N CYS A 204 -11.24 -8.43 5.31
CA CYS A 204 -11.62 -9.52 4.41
C CYS A 204 -10.52 -10.58 4.30
N ILE A 205 -9.26 -10.19 4.13
CA ILE A 205 -8.16 -11.16 4.01
C ILE A 205 -7.80 -11.80 5.37
N LEU A 206 -7.92 -11.05 6.47
CA LEU A 206 -7.72 -11.59 7.83
C LEU A 206 -8.73 -12.69 8.16
N ALA A 207 -9.97 -12.58 7.70
CA ALA A 207 -10.97 -13.65 7.83
C ALA A 207 -10.60 -14.95 7.08
N ASN A 208 -9.60 -14.89 6.18
CA ASN A 208 -9.16 -15.99 5.34
C ASN A 208 -7.77 -16.54 5.71
N THR A 209 -7.26 -16.21 6.91
CA THR A 209 -6.02 -16.76 7.46
C THR A 209 -6.25 -17.55 8.75
N LYS A 210 -5.32 -18.47 9.05
CA LYS A 210 -5.22 -19.16 10.36
C LYS A 210 -4.02 -18.68 11.18
N GLN A 211 -3.30 -17.68 10.68
CA GLN A 211 -2.16 -17.13 11.42
C GLN A 211 -2.66 -16.36 12.65
N ASP A 212 -2.01 -16.58 13.79
CA ASP A 212 -2.29 -15.86 15.03
C ASP A 212 -1.72 -14.45 14.91
N ILE A 213 -2.56 -13.49 14.53
CA ILE A 213 -2.21 -12.08 14.37
C ILE A 213 -2.83 -11.31 15.52
N LYS A 214 -1.98 -10.62 16.28
CA LYS A 214 -2.37 -9.80 17.44
C LYS A 214 -1.98 -8.34 17.26
N THR A 215 -0.97 -8.08 16.45
CA THR A 215 -0.50 -6.73 16.15
C THR A 215 -0.52 -6.48 14.65
N ILE A 216 -1.02 -5.33 14.25
CA ILE A 216 -0.98 -4.85 12.87
C ILE A 216 -0.19 -3.55 12.85
N LEU A 217 0.86 -3.48 12.04
CA LEU A 217 1.44 -2.22 11.61
C LEU A 217 0.90 -1.94 10.22
N PHE A 218 0.14 -0.87 10.04
CA PHE A 218 -0.30 -0.40 8.73
C PHE A 218 0.46 0.88 8.39
N VAL A 219 0.99 0.98 7.16
CA VAL A 219 1.71 2.16 6.68
C VAL A 219 1.19 2.54 5.30
N ASP A 220 0.77 3.79 5.15
CA ASP A 220 0.20 4.33 3.92
C ASP A 220 0.38 5.85 3.85
N ASP A 221 0.56 6.37 2.65
CA ASP A 221 0.78 7.79 2.35
C ASP A 221 -0.50 8.58 2.09
N ALA A 222 -1.65 7.90 1.97
CA ALA A 222 -2.93 8.54 1.73
C ALA A 222 -3.78 8.58 3.01
N LYS A 223 -4.10 9.80 3.46
CA LYS A 223 -4.92 10.03 4.66
C LYS A 223 -6.27 9.30 4.65
N ARG A 224 -6.88 9.12 3.48
CA ARG A 224 -8.14 8.35 3.34
C ARG A 224 -7.99 6.90 3.78
N ASN A 225 -6.84 6.28 3.54
CA ASN A 225 -6.57 4.89 3.89
C ASN A 225 -6.32 4.74 5.40
N ILE A 226 -5.70 5.74 6.02
CA ILE A 226 -5.56 5.84 7.48
C ILE A 226 -6.94 5.89 8.14
N VAL A 227 -7.83 6.77 7.66
CA VAL A 227 -9.21 6.87 8.16
C VAL A 227 -10.01 5.58 7.93
N SER A 228 -9.79 4.91 6.79
CA SER A 228 -10.40 3.62 6.48
C SER A 228 -9.99 2.53 7.49
N MET A 229 -8.70 2.48 7.87
CA MET A 229 -8.21 1.59 8.92
C MET A 229 -8.82 1.90 10.28
N ASP A 230 -8.89 3.18 10.66
CA ASP A 230 -9.51 3.60 11.92
C ASP A 230 -10.95 3.08 12.01
N LYS A 231 -11.72 3.27 10.95
CA LYS A 231 -13.10 2.80 10.86
C LYS A 231 -13.21 1.27 10.94
N ALA A 232 -12.35 0.55 10.21
CA ALA A 232 -12.38 -0.91 10.15
C ALA A 232 -12.01 -1.56 11.49
N PHE A 233 -11.11 -0.94 12.26
CA PHE A 233 -10.57 -1.51 13.50
C PHE A 233 -11.10 -0.87 14.79
N ALA A 234 -11.96 0.16 14.72
CA ALA A 234 -12.50 0.89 15.89
C ALA A 234 -13.14 0.02 16.99
N ASN A 235 -13.67 -1.16 16.66
CA ASN A 235 -14.33 -2.07 17.60
C ASN A 235 -13.77 -3.50 17.49
N ARG A 236 -12.46 -3.62 17.29
CA ARG A 236 -11.75 -4.89 17.14
C ARG A 236 -10.75 -5.07 18.27
N ASP A 237 -11.29 -5.36 19.45
CA ASP A 237 -10.58 -5.51 20.72
C ASP A 237 -9.48 -6.60 20.71
N GLU A 238 -9.51 -7.47 19.71
CA GLU A 238 -8.53 -8.53 19.51
C GLU A 238 -7.21 -8.07 18.85
N PHE A 239 -7.14 -6.86 18.29
CA PHE A 239 -5.95 -6.35 17.60
C PHE A 239 -5.38 -5.09 18.26
N LEU A 240 -4.05 -5.03 18.36
CA LEU A 240 -3.31 -3.79 18.54
C LEU A 240 -2.91 -3.26 17.17
N VAL A 241 -3.33 -2.04 16.80
CA VAL A 241 -3.08 -1.50 15.46
C VAL A 241 -2.24 -0.24 15.56
N LEU A 242 -1.03 -0.26 15.01
CA LEU A 242 -0.23 0.94 14.76
C LEU A 242 -0.52 1.43 13.34
N ASN A 243 -1.35 2.46 13.23
CA ASN A 243 -1.81 3.04 11.98
C ASN A 243 -0.95 4.27 11.61
N VAL A 244 -0.04 4.09 10.65
CA VAL A 244 1.00 5.07 10.30
C VAL A 244 0.64 5.82 9.03
N PHE A 245 0.44 7.12 9.16
CA PHE A 245 0.37 8.05 8.06
C PHE A 245 1.78 8.47 7.62
N TYR A 246 2.24 7.94 6.48
CA TYR A 246 3.60 8.15 5.97
C TYR A 246 3.66 9.30 4.95
N THR A 247 4.25 10.44 5.31
CA THR A 247 4.00 11.68 4.59
C THR A 247 5.10 12.13 3.63
N LYS A 248 6.03 11.24 3.25
CA LYS A 248 7.26 11.65 2.56
C LYS A 248 7.01 12.29 1.19
N GLU A 249 6.16 11.70 0.36
CA GLU A 249 5.92 12.17 -1.01
C GLU A 249 4.74 13.14 -1.14
N ASN A 250 3.93 13.39 -0.10
CA ASN A 250 2.71 14.20 -0.22
C ASN A 250 2.95 15.64 -0.74
N ALA A 251 4.09 16.24 -0.39
CA ALA A 251 4.42 17.59 -0.89
C ALA A 251 4.64 17.59 -2.40
N ARG A 252 5.30 16.54 -2.93
CA ARG A 252 5.55 16.35 -4.35
C ARG A 252 4.27 16.00 -5.10
N GLU A 253 3.44 15.14 -4.52
CA GLU A 253 2.11 14.80 -5.03
C GLU A 253 1.26 16.07 -5.21
N LEU A 254 1.19 16.91 -4.17
CA LEU A 254 0.46 18.18 -4.18
C LEU A 254 1.03 19.17 -5.20
N GLU A 255 2.35 19.24 -5.34
CA GLU A 255 2.99 20.10 -6.34
C GLU A 255 2.54 19.72 -7.74
N ILE A 256 2.50 18.42 -8.08
CA ILE A 256 2.04 17.94 -9.39
C ILE A 256 0.57 18.30 -9.64
N GLN A 257 -0.27 18.18 -8.62
CA GLN A 257 -1.70 18.49 -8.72
C GLN A 257 -2.01 19.98 -8.84
N THR A 258 -1.11 20.87 -8.40
CA THR A 258 -1.41 22.30 -8.27
C THR A 258 -0.54 23.22 -9.13
N ASN A 259 0.63 22.75 -9.59
CA ASN A 259 1.57 23.55 -10.38
C ASN A 259 1.26 23.47 -11.89
N PRO A 260 0.73 24.54 -12.52
CA PRO A 260 0.35 24.50 -13.93
C PRO A 260 1.53 24.34 -14.89
N HIS A 261 2.72 24.80 -14.50
CA HIS A 261 3.92 24.63 -15.32
C HIS A 261 4.34 23.17 -15.37
N LEU A 262 4.34 22.50 -14.22
CA LEU A 262 4.64 21.07 -14.12
C LEU A 262 3.61 20.23 -14.88
N GLN A 263 2.33 20.59 -14.78
CA GLN A 263 1.24 19.95 -15.54
C GLN A 263 1.43 20.09 -17.05
N ALA A 264 1.82 21.27 -17.53
CA ALA A 264 2.13 21.50 -18.94
C ALA A 264 3.30 20.62 -19.40
N GLN A 265 4.38 20.55 -18.63
CA GLN A 265 5.53 19.69 -18.93
C GLN A 265 5.13 18.20 -19.00
N VAL A 266 4.32 17.73 -18.05
CA VAL A 266 3.84 16.34 -18.01
C VAL A 266 2.94 16.04 -19.21
N PHE A 267 2.09 16.97 -19.61
CA PHE A 267 1.23 16.85 -20.79
C PHE A 267 2.05 16.81 -22.08
N GLU A 268 3.05 17.68 -22.23
CA GLU A 268 3.98 17.68 -23.37
C GLU A 268 4.78 16.37 -23.47
N GLN A 269 5.30 15.88 -22.34
CA GLN A 269 5.99 14.58 -22.28
C GLN A 269 5.11 13.44 -22.77
N TRP A 270 3.84 13.42 -22.37
CA TRP A 270 2.91 12.39 -22.84
C TRP A 270 2.60 12.51 -24.33
N ASN A 271 2.38 13.71 -24.84
CA ASN A 271 2.17 13.91 -26.28
C ASN A 271 3.37 13.44 -27.09
N PHE A 272 4.59 13.74 -26.63
CA PHE A 272 5.80 13.23 -27.24
C PHE A 272 5.84 11.69 -27.25
N ILE A 273 5.53 11.03 -26.13
CA ILE A 273 5.47 9.56 -26.07
C ILE A 273 4.42 9.02 -27.05
N LYS A 274 3.22 9.60 -27.05
CA LYS A 274 2.11 9.18 -27.90
C LYS A 274 2.43 9.30 -29.40
N GLU A 275 3.02 10.42 -29.82
CA GLU A 275 3.44 10.63 -31.21
C GLU A 275 4.50 9.60 -31.63
N ASN A 276 5.51 9.36 -30.78
CA ASN A 276 6.56 8.40 -31.08
C ASN A 276 6.04 6.95 -31.12
N LEU A 277 5.16 6.56 -30.19
CA LEU A 277 4.52 5.24 -30.22
C LEU A 277 3.68 5.04 -31.48
N ASN A 278 2.88 6.04 -31.88
CA ASN A 278 2.10 5.97 -33.11
C ASN A 278 3.00 5.83 -34.34
N ASN A 279 4.08 6.60 -34.41
CA ASN A 279 5.03 6.52 -35.52
C ASN A 279 5.71 5.15 -35.60
N VAL A 280 6.11 4.57 -34.46
CA VAL A 280 6.73 3.24 -34.40
C VAL A 280 5.73 2.15 -34.78
N ILE A 281 4.50 2.20 -34.27
CA ILE A 281 3.46 1.19 -34.56
C ILE A 281 3.02 1.25 -36.03
N ILE A 282 2.87 2.45 -36.60
CA ILE A 282 2.49 2.63 -38.02
C ILE A 282 3.64 2.21 -38.95
N GLN A 283 4.90 2.38 -38.55
CA GLN A 283 6.07 1.97 -39.33
C GLN A 283 6.48 0.52 -39.11
N SER A 284 5.98 -0.13 -38.05
CA SER A 284 6.26 -1.54 -37.78
C SER A 284 5.39 -2.44 -38.65
N ASN A 285 5.99 -3.16 -39.59
CA ASN A 285 5.35 -4.19 -40.43
C ASN A 285 5.09 -5.49 -39.62
N PHE A 286 4.48 -5.40 -38.45
CA PHE A 286 3.96 -6.57 -37.74
C PHE A 286 2.55 -6.92 -38.21
#